data_AF-A0A498MAX0-F1
#
_entry.id   AF-A0A498MAX0-F1
#
_cell.length_a   1.000
_cell.length_b   1.000
_cell.length_c   1.000
_cell.angle_alpha   90.00
_cell.angle_beta   90.00
_cell.angle_gamma   90.00
#
_symmetry.space_group_name_H-M   'P 1'
#
loop_
_entity.id
_entity.type
_entity.pdbx_description
1 polymer ?
#
loop_
_entity_poly.entity_id
_entity_poly.type
_entity_poly.pdbx_seq_one_letter_code
_entity_poly.pdbx_strand_id
1 'polypeptide(L)'
;MPPVEPWLKRVLERPQAVSARCQAPLQDVKTKFPLKVVAKKKEQKTSADVFGSSADEPDVKKVKVDEETEFNLAEIAEGNITSVGSVNPVRDFCTLVRQKTISFDQACQQLTHRIEQLLGNRSPEYYMKSIACIQAFRDQSVSTGNAELFNSYMQSLKRSIPDRNLQEFWNLLIQDALTLISKDEVDGSTISKQDANQFLAFEQKEEEQAAPAQEDTGDVDDLLDMM
;
A
#
# COMPACT_ATOMS: atom_id res chain seq x y z
N MET A 1 10.24 -42.06 13.09
CA MET A 1 8.79 -41.80 13.21
C MET A 1 8.03 -43.08 12.90
N PRO A 2 6.87 -43.32 13.54
CA PRO A 2 6.02 -44.46 13.19
C PRO A 2 5.49 -44.32 11.75
N PRO A 3 5.29 -45.44 11.03
CA PRO A 3 4.70 -45.41 9.69
C PRO A 3 3.26 -44.89 9.75
N VAL A 4 2.83 -44.18 8.70
CA VAL A 4 1.45 -43.70 8.61
C VAL A 4 0.53 -44.89 8.41
N GLU A 5 -0.40 -45.05 9.35
CA GLU A 5 -1.37 -46.14 9.36
C GLU A 5 -2.26 -46.14 8.10
N PRO A 6 -2.50 -47.30 7.45
CA PRO A 6 -3.28 -47.39 6.21
C PRO A 6 -4.73 -46.92 6.33
N TRP A 7 -5.34 -47.09 7.51
CA TRP A 7 -6.71 -46.65 7.76
C TRP A 7 -6.81 -45.12 7.76
N LEU A 8 -5.78 -44.43 8.26
CA LEU A 8 -5.74 -42.97 8.31
C LEU A 8 -5.71 -42.39 6.89
N LYS A 9 -4.93 -43.00 6.00
CA LYS A 9 -4.92 -42.65 4.56
C LYS A 9 -6.29 -42.84 3.93
N ARG A 10 -6.96 -43.96 4.22
CA ARG A 10 -8.28 -44.25 3.67
C ARG A 10 -9.38 -43.28 4.13
N VAL A 11 -9.27 -42.76 5.35
CA VAL A 11 -10.22 -41.75 5.89
C VAL A 11 -9.97 -40.36 5.29
N LEU A 12 -8.70 -40.02 4.99
CA LEU A 12 -8.32 -38.75 4.37
C LEU A 12 -8.54 -38.74 2.85
N GLU A 13 -8.46 -39.90 2.20
CA GLU A 13 -8.64 -40.04 0.77
C GLU A 13 -10.10 -39.85 0.33
N ARG A 14 -10.26 -39.29 -0.87
CA ARG A 14 -11.58 -39.10 -1.49
C ARG A 14 -12.30 -40.45 -1.68
N PRO A 15 -13.62 -40.55 -1.43
CA PRO A 15 -14.38 -41.76 -1.69
C PRO A 15 -14.19 -42.27 -3.13
N GLN A 16 -13.99 -43.59 -3.28
CA GLN A 16 -13.68 -44.22 -4.57
C GLN A 16 -14.73 -43.93 -5.65
N ALA A 17 -16.02 -43.93 -5.30
CA ALA A 17 -17.11 -43.60 -6.22
C ALA A 17 -16.98 -42.20 -6.83
N VAL A 18 -16.54 -41.22 -6.05
CA VAL A 18 -16.32 -39.84 -6.52
C VAL A 18 -15.07 -39.79 -7.40
N SER A 19 -14.00 -40.49 -7.02
CA SER A 19 -12.78 -40.55 -7.83
C SER A 19 -13.04 -41.14 -9.24
N ALA A 20 -13.81 -42.23 -9.32
CA ALA A 20 -14.16 -42.87 -10.57
C ALA A 20 -15.04 -41.97 -11.45
N ARG A 21 -16.06 -41.32 -10.85
CA ARG A 21 -16.96 -40.41 -11.57
C ARG A 21 -16.24 -39.17 -12.12
N CYS A 22 -15.27 -38.63 -11.37
CA CYS A 22 -14.55 -37.43 -11.77
C CYS A 22 -13.38 -37.69 -12.74
N GLN A 23 -12.96 -38.95 -12.92
CA GLN A 23 -11.77 -39.28 -13.71
C GLN A 23 -11.88 -38.83 -15.17
N ALA A 24 -12.99 -39.14 -15.85
CA ALA A 24 -13.16 -38.77 -17.25
C ALA A 24 -13.24 -37.24 -17.46
N PRO A 25 -14.06 -36.46 -16.71
CA PRO A 25 -14.06 -35.00 -16.81
C PRO A 25 -12.71 -34.35 -16.49
N LEU A 26 -11.98 -34.85 -15.48
CA LEU A 26 -10.67 -34.30 -15.12
C LEU A 26 -9.62 -34.55 -16.21
N GLN A 27 -9.69 -35.69 -16.91
CA GLN A 27 -8.82 -35.95 -18.05
C GLN A 27 -9.15 -35.01 -19.23
N ASP A 28 -10.43 -34.77 -19.51
CA ASP A 28 -10.85 -33.82 -20.57
C ASP A 28 -10.39 -32.38 -20.28
N VAL A 29 -10.47 -31.94 -19.02
CA VAL A 29 -9.93 -30.62 -18.61
C VAL A 29 -8.40 -30.59 -18.76
N LYS A 30 -7.71 -31.66 -18.36
CA LYS A 30 -6.24 -31.76 -18.45
C LYS A 30 -5.75 -31.71 -19.90
N THR A 31 -6.47 -32.31 -20.85
CA THR A 31 -6.11 -32.29 -22.27
C THR A 31 -6.44 -30.95 -22.94
N LYS A 32 -7.56 -30.32 -22.59
CA LYS A 32 -7.98 -29.02 -23.15
C LYS A 32 -7.15 -27.84 -22.66
N PHE A 33 -6.60 -27.93 -21.45
CA PHE A 33 -5.84 -26.84 -20.83
C PHE A 33 -4.44 -27.30 -20.38
N PRO A 34 -3.55 -27.66 -21.32
CA PRO A 34 -2.19 -28.09 -20.98
C PRO A 34 -1.37 -26.92 -20.41
N LEU A 35 -0.83 -27.09 -19.21
CA LEU A 35 0.01 -26.08 -18.54
C LEU A 35 1.49 -26.41 -18.74
N LYS A 36 2.30 -25.38 -19.00
CA LYS A 36 3.77 -25.47 -18.93
C LYS A 36 4.22 -25.16 -17.53
N VAL A 37 4.83 -26.14 -16.85
CA VAL A 37 5.46 -25.90 -15.55
C VAL A 37 6.68 -25.01 -15.78
N VAL A 38 6.62 -23.76 -15.29
CA VAL A 38 7.78 -22.87 -15.29
C VAL A 38 8.66 -23.30 -14.12
N ALA A 39 9.72 -24.06 -14.40
CA ALA A 39 10.77 -24.31 -13.43
C ALA A 39 11.40 -22.96 -13.08
N LYS A 40 11.06 -22.42 -11.90
CA LYS A 40 11.83 -21.30 -11.34
C LYS A 40 13.27 -21.78 -11.24
N LYS A 41 14.18 -21.09 -11.93
CA LYS A 41 15.60 -21.42 -11.99
C LYS A 41 16.25 -21.17 -10.62
N LYS A 42 16.06 -22.13 -9.73
CA LYS A 42 16.87 -22.51 -8.58
C LYS A 42 16.16 -23.72 -7.99
N GLU A 43 16.72 -24.91 -8.19
CA GLU A 43 16.34 -26.08 -7.42
C GLU A 43 16.42 -25.67 -5.94
N GLN A 44 15.25 -25.51 -5.31
CA GLN A 44 15.18 -25.47 -3.86
C GLN A 44 15.75 -26.81 -3.41
N LYS A 45 16.91 -26.79 -2.76
CA LYS A 45 17.46 -27.96 -2.09
C LYS A 45 16.36 -28.51 -1.19
N THR A 46 15.83 -29.66 -1.57
CA THR A 46 14.83 -30.35 -0.77
C THR A 46 15.53 -30.89 0.47
N SER A 47 14.79 -31.16 1.53
CA SER A 47 15.34 -31.77 2.76
C SER A 47 16.06 -33.10 2.51
N ALA A 48 15.79 -33.77 1.38
CA ALA A 48 16.56 -34.93 0.93
C ALA A 48 18.02 -34.59 0.54
N ASP A 49 18.29 -33.39 0.04
CA ASP A 49 19.62 -32.90 -0.34
C ASP A 49 20.43 -32.40 0.88
N VAL A 50 19.74 -32.05 1.97
CA VAL A 50 20.35 -31.61 3.25
C VAL A 50 20.52 -32.77 4.24
N PHE A 51 19.67 -33.80 4.18
CA PHE A 51 19.62 -34.88 5.17
C PHE A 51 19.76 -36.30 4.57
N GLY A 52 20.03 -36.43 3.27
CA GLY A 52 20.05 -37.72 2.59
C GLY A 52 21.31 -37.94 1.76
N SER A 53 22.39 -38.40 2.40
CA SER A 53 23.04 -39.68 2.08
C SER A 53 24.24 -39.89 2.99
N SER A 54 24.25 -40.99 3.72
CA SER A 54 25.41 -41.46 4.47
C SER A 54 26.49 -41.96 3.50
N ALA A 55 27.58 -41.21 3.36
CA ALA A 55 28.97 -41.70 3.29
C ALA A 55 29.91 -40.60 2.76
N ASP A 56 31.00 -40.39 3.51
CA ASP A 56 32.20 -39.58 3.23
C ASP A 56 32.14 -38.04 3.38
N GLU A 57 32.87 -37.55 4.40
CA GLU A 57 33.41 -36.19 4.49
C GLU A 57 34.34 -35.89 3.28
N PRO A 58 34.45 -34.63 2.80
CA PRO A 58 35.43 -33.72 3.38
C PRO A 58 35.06 -32.22 3.44
N ASP A 59 35.75 -31.57 4.37
CA ASP A 59 35.89 -30.15 4.68
C ASP A 59 36.13 -29.24 3.46
N VAL A 60 35.26 -28.24 3.19
CA VAL A 60 35.64 -27.01 2.47
C VAL A 60 34.76 -25.79 2.84
N LYS A 61 35.38 -24.88 3.61
CA LYS A 61 35.32 -23.40 3.58
C LYS A 61 33.95 -22.68 3.66
N LYS A 62 33.83 -21.94 4.78
CA LYS A 62 32.94 -20.80 5.02
C LYS A 62 32.80 -19.90 3.79
N VAL A 63 31.65 -19.96 3.12
CA VAL A 63 31.18 -18.88 2.25
C VAL A 63 30.42 -17.92 3.15
N LYS A 64 30.95 -16.70 3.31
CA LYS A 64 30.21 -15.55 3.87
C LYS A 64 28.98 -15.35 2.99
N VAL A 65 27.81 -15.73 3.50
CA VAL A 65 26.53 -15.33 2.94
C VAL A 65 26.25 -13.96 3.53
N ASP A 66 26.18 -12.98 2.62
CA ASP A 66 25.82 -11.60 2.86
C ASP A 66 24.45 -11.52 3.55
N GLU A 67 24.41 -10.77 4.65
CA GLU A 67 23.44 -10.85 5.74
C GLU A 67 22.23 -9.92 5.50
N GLU A 68 21.72 -9.82 4.26
CA GLU A 68 20.67 -8.83 3.94
C GLU A 68 19.50 -9.35 3.09
N THR A 69 19.35 -10.68 2.95
CA THR A 69 18.09 -11.24 2.43
C THR A 69 17.45 -12.11 3.49
N GLU A 70 16.80 -11.48 4.46
CA GLU A 70 15.75 -12.10 5.26
C GLU A 70 14.65 -12.59 4.31
N PHE A 71 14.79 -13.82 3.81
CA PHE A 71 13.71 -14.52 3.15
C PHE A 71 12.62 -14.81 4.18
N ASN A 72 11.65 -13.90 4.27
CA ASN A 72 10.52 -14.04 5.17
C ASN A 72 9.63 -15.19 4.67
N LEU A 73 9.59 -16.31 5.39
CA LEU A 73 8.76 -17.48 5.06
C LEU A 73 7.26 -17.12 4.91
N ALA A 74 6.83 -16.02 5.54
CA ALA A 74 5.50 -15.44 5.38
C ALA A 74 5.19 -14.94 3.95
N GLU A 75 6.21 -14.49 3.19
CA GLU A 75 6.03 -14.00 1.82
C GLU A 75 5.72 -15.14 0.83
N ILE A 76 6.14 -16.38 1.15
CA ILE A 76 5.83 -17.57 0.33
C ILE A 76 4.38 -18.02 0.52
N ALA A 77 3.82 -17.81 1.71
CA ALA A 77 2.48 -18.30 2.07
C ALA A 77 1.34 -17.45 1.51
N GLU A 78 1.58 -16.19 1.15
CA GLU A 78 0.52 -15.23 0.80
C GLU A 78 0.22 -15.12 -0.69
N GLY A 79 0.92 -15.88 -1.52
CA GLY A 79 0.76 -15.81 -2.97
C GLY A 79 1.41 -14.56 -3.56
N ASN A 80 1.63 -14.56 -4.87
CA ASN A 80 2.24 -13.43 -5.56
C ASN A 80 1.25 -12.26 -5.56
N ILE A 81 1.56 -11.19 -4.83
CA ILE A 81 0.73 -9.99 -4.78
C ILE A 81 0.85 -9.29 -6.14
N THR A 82 -0.26 -9.24 -6.89
CA THR A 82 -0.32 -8.60 -8.22
C THR A 82 -1.07 -7.26 -8.21
N SER A 83 -1.73 -6.92 -7.10
CA SER A 83 -2.51 -5.69 -6.97
C SER A 83 -2.70 -5.28 -5.51
N VAL A 84 -2.92 -3.99 -5.27
CA VAL A 84 -3.23 -3.45 -3.93
C VAL A 84 -4.62 -3.90 -3.48
N GLY A 85 -4.69 -4.69 -2.41
CA GLY A 85 -5.91 -5.26 -1.87
C GLY A 85 -6.66 -4.34 -0.91
N SER A 86 -7.83 -4.82 -0.48
CA SER A 86 -8.71 -4.12 0.46
C SER A 86 -8.36 -4.34 1.93
N VAL A 87 -7.71 -5.45 2.23
CA VAL A 87 -7.45 -5.91 3.60
C VAL A 87 -6.23 -5.23 4.19
N ASN A 88 -5.10 -5.23 3.46
CA ASN A 88 -3.85 -4.61 3.91
C ASN A 88 -3.13 -3.84 2.77
N PRO A 89 -3.69 -2.69 2.35
CA PRO A 89 -3.20 -1.96 1.18
C PRO A 89 -1.75 -1.47 1.30
N VAL A 90 -1.30 -1.12 2.51
CA VAL A 90 0.08 -0.68 2.78
C VAL A 90 1.07 -1.79 2.46
N ARG A 91 0.81 -3.00 2.98
CA ARG A 91 1.68 -4.15 2.76
C ARG A 91 1.71 -4.52 1.28
N ASP A 92 0.55 -4.56 0.65
CA ASP A 92 0.44 -4.94 -0.75
C ASP A 92 1.24 -3.98 -1.64
N PHE A 93 1.11 -2.67 -1.39
CA PHE A 93 1.88 -1.65 -2.10
C PHE A 93 3.40 -1.78 -1.87
N CYS A 94 3.86 -1.88 -0.63
CA CYS A 94 5.28 -2.05 -0.32
C CYS A 94 5.87 -3.31 -0.98
N THR A 95 5.07 -4.39 -1.02
CA THR A 95 5.48 -5.64 -1.67
C THR A 95 5.57 -5.48 -3.19
N LEU A 96 4.60 -4.81 -3.83
CA LEU A 96 4.62 -4.52 -5.26
C LEU A 96 5.85 -3.68 -5.66
N VAL A 97 6.16 -2.64 -4.88
CA VAL A 97 7.34 -1.79 -5.12
C VAL A 97 8.65 -2.59 -4.98
N ARG A 98 8.74 -3.46 -3.96
CA ARG A 98 9.92 -4.31 -3.72
C ARG A 98 10.11 -5.38 -4.80
N GLN A 99 9.03 -6.06 -5.19
CA GLN A 99 9.08 -7.14 -6.18
C GLN A 99 9.28 -6.62 -7.61
N LYS A 100 9.00 -5.32 -7.86
CA LYS A 100 9.07 -4.68 -9.18
C LYS A 100 8.28 -5.44 -10.25
N THR A 101 7.16 -6.05 -9.84
CA THR A 101 6.24 -6.77 -10.72
C THR A 101 5.54 -5.84 -11.71
N ILE A 102 5.28 -4.60 -11.28
CA ILE A 102 4.72 -3.50 -12.04
C ILE A 102 5.60 -2.25 -11.89
N SER A 103 5.41 -1.24 -12.75
CA SER A 103 6.14 0.03 -12.60
C SER A 103 5.73 0.76 -11.31
N PHE A 104 6.64 1.57 -10.76
CA PHE A 104 6.35 2.36 -9.56
C PHE A 104 5.12 3.25 -9.74
N ASP A 105 4.99 3.90 -10.89
CA ASP A 105 3.84 4.72 -11.26
C ASP A 105 2.53 3.91 -11.23
N GLN A 106 2.51 2.71 -11.81
CA GLN A 106 1.33 1.83 -11.76
C GLN A 106 0.99 1.40 -10.32
N ALA A 107 1.98 1.10 -9.48
CA ALA A 107 1.74 0.78 -8.07
C ALA A 107 1.14 1.98 -7.33
N CYS A 108 1.64 3.19 -7.58
CA CYS A 108 1.13 4.44 -7.00
C CYS A 108 -0.30 4.72 -7.45
N GLN A 109 -0.62 4.50 -8.73
CA GLN A 109 -1.98 4.65 -9.25
C GLN A 109 -2.96 3.65 -8.60
N GLN A 110 -2.54 2.41 -8.39
CA GLN A 110 -3.37 1.44 -7.67
C GLN A 110 -3.60 1.84 -6.20
N LEU A 111 -2.54 2.30 -5.51
CA LEU A 111 -2.65 2.73 -4.13
C LEU A 111 -3.53 3.96 -3.98
N THR A 112 -3.32 4.99 -4.81
CA THR A 112 -4.14 6.22 -4.80
C THR A 112 -5.59 5.89 -5.10
N HIS A 113 -5.89 5.08 -6.12
CA HIS A 113 -7.26 4.61 -6.36
C HIS A 113 -7.84 3.91 -5.12
N ARG A 114 -7.06 3.08 -4.45
CA ARG A 114 -7.50 2.40 -3.23
C ARG A 114 -7.77 3.39 -2.09
N ILE A 115 -6.94 4.41 -1.90
CA ILE A 115 -7.16 5.49 -0.93
C ILE A 115 -8.47 6.21 -1.23
N GLU A 116 -8.71 6.59 -2.49
CA GLU A 116 -9.96 7.27 -2.90
C GLU A 116 -11.20 6.44 -2.55
N GLN A 117 -11.16 5.11 -2.76
CA GLN A 117 -12.24 4.20 -2.39
C GLN A 117 -12.44 4.12 -0.87
N LEU A 118 -11.37 4.15 -0.08
CA LEU A 118 -11.44 4.16 1.38
C LEU A 118 -12.07 5.46 1.89
N LEU A 119 -11.64 6.61 1.35
CA LEU A 119 -12.18 7.93 1.68
C LEU A 119 -13.67 8.07 1.34
N GLY A 120 -14.14 7.39 0.29
CA GLY A 120 -15.57 7.37 -0.08
C GLY A 120 -16.50 6.82 1.01
N ASN A 121 -16.00 5.98 1.92
CA ASN A 121 -16.81 5.38 2.99
C ASN A 121 -17.01 6.31 4.22
N ARG A 122 -16.24 7.41 4.32
CA ARG A 122 -16.36 8.41 5.40
C ARG A 122 -16.41 7.84 6.81
N SER A 123 -15.61 6.81 7.10
CA SER A 123 -15.49 6.22 8.44
C SER A 123 -14.10 6.50 9.02
N PRO A 124 -13.99 6.80 10.33
CA PRO A 124 -12.70 7.04 11.00
C PRO A 124 -11.69 5.89 10.83
N GLU A 125 -12.15 4.64 10.82
CA GLU A 125 -11.26 3.49 10.60
C GLU A 125 -10.62 3.50 9.21
N TYR A 126 -11.37 3.95 8.20
CA TYR A 126 -10.86 4.09 6.84
C TYR A 126 -10.00 5.33 6.67
N TYR A 127 -10.23 6.39 7.45
CA TYR A 127 -9.33 7.54 7.50
C TYR A 127 -7.95 7.15 8.04
N MET A 128 -7.88 6.43 9.16
CA MET A 128 -6.62 5.94 9.70
C MET A 128 -5.88 5.02 8.73
N LYS A 129 -6.61 4.11 8.06
CA LYS A 129 -6.02 3.27 7.00
C LYS A 129 -5.52 4.08 5.82
N SER A 130 -6.24 5.14 5.42
CA SER A 130 -5.85 6.03 4.32
C SER A 130 -4.59 6.82 4.67
N ILE A 131 -4.50 7.35 5.89
CA ILE A 131 -3.30 8.03 6.41
C ILE A 131 -2.10 7.08 6.38
N ALA A 132 -2.24 5.84 6.86
CA ALA A 132 -1.17 4.85 6.79
C ALA A 132 -0.73 4.53 5.35
N CYS A 133 -1.67 4.51 4.40
CA CYS A 133 -1.35 4.36 2.97
C CYS A 133 -0.56 5.56 2.43
N ILE A 134 -0.94 6.78 2.80
CA ILE A 134 -0.26 8.01 2.38
C ILE A 134 1.15 8.08 2.99
N GLN A 135 1.32 7.70 4.26
CA GLN A 135 2.64 7.56 4.89
C GLN A 135 3.54 6.60 4.10
N ALA A 136 3.05 5.38 3.84
CA ALA A 136 3.81 4.40 3.08
C ALA A 136 4.11 4.88 1.64
N PHE A 137 3.18 5.60 1.02
CA PHE A 137 3.41 6.21 -0.28
C PHE A 137 4.54 7.26 -0.23
N ARG A 138 4.54 8.11 0.81
CA ARG A 138 5.59 9.11 1.03
C ARG A 138 6.95 8.43 1.16
N ASP A 139 7.07 7.44 2.04
CA ASP A 139 8.32 6.73 2.32
C ASP A 139 8.88 6.04 1.08
N GLN A 140 8.02 5.37 0.30
CA GLN A 140 8.45 4.73 -0.94
C GLN A 140 8.83 5.76 -2.02
N SER A 141 8.17 6.92 -2.05
CA SER A 141 8.49 8.00 -2.99
C SER A 141 9.85 8.64 -2.68
N VAL A 142 10.17 8.83 -1.38
CA VAL A 142 11.50 9.26 -0.92
C VAL A 142 12.54 8.21 -1.27
N SER A 143 12.29 6.94 -0.95
CA SER A 143 13.24 5.85 -1.22
C SER A 143 13.51 5.64 -2.71
N THR A 144 12.53 5.91 -3.57
CA THR A 144 12.67 5.76 -5.03
C THR A 144 13.20 7.04 -5.69
N GLY A 145 13.27 8.15 -4.96
CA GLY A 145 13.68 9.46 -5.49
C GLY A 145 12.63 10.12 -6.40
N ASN A 146 11.37 9.68 -6.34
CA ASN A 146 10.28 10.16 -7.18
C ASN A 146 9.25 10.96 -6.37
N ALA A 147 9.58 12.22 -6.07
CA ALA A 147 8.71 13.09 -5.27
C ALA A 147 7.48 13.62 -6.03
N GLU A 148 7.52 13.65 -7.37
CA GLU A 148 6.45 14.27 -8.18
C GLU A 148 5.10 13.55 -8.04
N LEU A 149 5.09 12.22 -8.03
CA LEU A 149 3.85 11.43 -7.93
C LEU A 149 3.15 11.67 -6.59
N PHE A 150 3.92 11.67 -5.50
CA PHE A 150 3.37 11.95 -4.17
C PHE A 150 2.86 13.39 -4.06
N ASN A 151 3.69 14.36 -4.47
CA ASN A 151 3.35 15.77 -4.34
C ASN A 151 2.14 16.16 -5.20
N SER A 152 2.04 15.65 -6.43
CA SER A 152 0.89 15.86 -7.30
C SER A 152 -0.39 15.23 -6.75
N TYR A 153 -0.30 14.02 -6.17
CA TYR A 153 -1.41 13.38 -5.49
C TYR A 153 -1.87 14.19 -4.27
N MET A 154 -0.96 14.59 -3.38
CA MET A 154 -1.29 15.36 -2.18
C MET A 154 -1.96 16.69 -2.51
N GLN A 155 -1.49 17.40 -3.54
CA GLN A 155 -2.16 18.63 -4.01
C GLN A 155 -3.56 18.35 -4.55
N SER A 156 -3.74 17.26 -5.30
CA SER A 156 -5.05 16.87 -5.84
C SER A 156 -6.00 16.47 -4.71
N LEU A 157 -5.51 15.73 -3.72
CA LEU A 157 -6.23 15.37 -2.51
C LEU A 157 -6.69 16.64 -1.78
N LYS A 158 -5.79 17.60 -1.54
CA LYS A 158 -6.11 18.90 -0.91
C LYS A 158 -7.25 19.63 -1.63
N ARG A 159 -7.23 19.69 -2.96
CA ARG A 159 -8.31 20.33 -3.75
C ARG A 159 -9.65 19.59 -3.63
N SER A 160 -9.63 18.28 -3.45
CA SER A 160 -10.85 17.44 -3.40
C SER A 160 -11.56 17.43 -2.04
N ILE A 161 -10.90 17.92 -0.97
CA ILE A 161 -11.43 17.90 0.40
C ILE A 161 -12.71 18.73 0.59
N PRO A 162 -12.78 20.01 0.16
CA PRO A 162 -14.00 20.80 0.29
C PRO A 162 -15.16 20.18 -0.50
N ASP A 163 -14.91 19.72 -1.73
CA ASP A 163 -15.93 19.11 -2.60
C ASP A 163 -16.54 17.84 -2.00
N ARG A 164 -15.73 17.05 -1.27
CA ARG A 164 -16.13 15.75 -0.73
C ARG A 164 -16.51 15.77 0.74
N ASN A 165 -16.41 16.94 1.38
CA ASN A 165 -16.59 17.14 2.82
C ASN A 165 -15.67 16.22 3.67
N LEU A 166 -14.37 16.20 3.34
CA LEU A 166 -13.36 15.38 4.02
C LEU A 166 -12.55 16.19 5.06
N GLN A 167 -13.15 17.21 5.66
CA GLN A 167 -12.48 18.13 6.59
C GLN A 167 -11.95 17.40 7.84
N GLU A 168 -12.71 16.45 8.38
CA GLU A 168 -12.27 15.62 9.51
C GLU A 168 -11.02 14.80 9.18
N PHE A 169 -10.98 14.19 8.00
CA PHE A 169 -9.81 13.47 7.51
C PHE A 169 -8.61 14.41 7.34
N TRP A 170 -8.82 15.62 6.83
CA TRP A 170 -7.75 16.61 6.68
C TRP A 170 -7.16 17.03 8.02
N ASN A 171 -8.00 17.26 9.04
CA ASN A 171 -7.53 17.57 10.39
C ASN A 171 -6.67 16.44 10.98
N LEU A 172 -7.06 15.19 10.77
CA LEU A 172 -6.26 14.03 11.17
C LEU A 172 -4.91 13.98 10.43
N LEU A 173 -4.89 14.34 9.14
CA LEU A 173 -3.67 14.41 8.34
C LEU A 173 -2.72 15.52 8.80
N ILE A 174 -3.24 16.68 9.21
CA ILE A 174 -2.47 17.77 9.83
C ILE A 174 -1.90 17.31 11.17
N GLN A 175 -2.68 16.61 12.00
CA GLN A 175 -2.24 16.10 13.30
C GLN A 175 -1.06 15.13 13.15
N ASP A 176 -1.06 14.34 12.08
CA ASP A 176 0.02 13.40 11.74
C ASP A 176 1.21 14.07 11.01
N ALA A 177 1.16 15.39 10.81
CA ALA A 177 2.19 16.21 10.20
C ALA A 177 2.65 15.72 8.80
N LEU A 178 1.73 15.18 8.00
CA LEU A 178 2.02 14.67 6.66
C LEU A 178 2.21 15.79 5.63
N THR A 179 3.46 16.24 5.49
CA THR A 179 3.85 17.29 4.54
C THR A 179 4.24 16.75 3.16
N LEU A 180 4.31 17.67 2.18
CA LEU A 180 4.89 17.41 0.86
C LEU A 180 6.38 17.03 0.97
N ILE A 181 6.90 16.29 -0.01
CA ILE A 181 8.32 15.93 -0.07
C ILE A 181 9.11 17.12 -0.60
N SER A 182 10.05 17.61 0.21
CA SER A 182 10.86 18.79 -0.13
C SER A 182 12.11 18.45 -0.96
N LYS A 183 12.70 19.47 -1.59
CA LYS A 183 13.98 19.41 -2.31
C LYS A 183 15.14 18.86 -1.50
N ASP A 184 15.12 19.08 -0.19
CA ASP A 184 16.16 18.58 0.70
C ASP A 184 16.05 17.08 0.99
N GLU A 185 14.88 16.48 0.78
CA GLU A 185 14.68 15.04 0.97
C GLU A 185 14.90 14.26 -0.33
N VAL A 186 14.51 14.87 -1.46
CA VAL A 186 14.64 14.27 -2.79
C VAL A 186 15.08 15.35 -3.77
N ASP A 187 16.24 15.16 -4.40
CA ASP A 187 16.80 16.10 -5.39
C ASP A 187 15.85 16.34 -6.58
N GLY A 188 15.00 15.36 -6.89
CA GLY A 188 13.96 15.45 -7.92
C GLY A 188 12.70 16.24 -7.52
N SER A 189 12.59 16.76 -6.30
CA SER A 189 11.44 17.58 -5.90
C SER A 189 11.56 19.00 -6.44
N THR A 190 10.44 19.62 -6.78
CA THR A 190 10.37 21.06 -7.13
C THR A 190 9.98 21.93 -5.93
N ILE A 191 9.71 21.34 -4.77
CA ILE A 191 9.07 21.99 -3.61
C ILE A 191 10.09 22.39 -2.55
N SER A 192 10.02 23.63 -2.07
CA SER A 192 10.87 24.10 -0.97
C SER A 192 10.43 23.50 0.38
N LYS A 193 11.36 23.36 1.34
CA LYS A 193 11.03 23.00 2.73
C LYS A 193 9.93 23.88 3.33
N GLN A 194 9.97 25.17 3.02
CA GLN A 194 9.00 26.13 3.52
C GLN A 194 7.60 25.87 2.95
N ASP A 195 7.50 25.58 1.65
CA ASP A 195 6.24 25.26 0.97
C ASP A 195 5.64 23.94 1.47
N ALA A 196 6.49 22.94 1.75
CA ALA A 196 6.07 21.66 2.31
C ALA A 196 5.44 21.81 3.70
N ASN A 197 6.01 22.67 4.54
CA ASN A 197 5.47 22.98 5.87
C ASN A 197 4.22 23.86 5.78
N GLN A 198 4.19 24.81 4.85
CA GLN A 198 3.06 25.71 4.65
C GLN A 198 1.85 24.99 4.02
N PHE A 199 2.05 23.84 3.38
CA PHE A 199 0.98 23.04 2.79
C PHE A 199 -0.09 22.60 3.80
N LEU A 200 0.33 22.26 5.03
CA LEU A 200 -0.56 21.86 6.13
C LEU A 200 -1.27 23.04 6.80
N ALA A 201 -0.81 24.27 6.59
CA ALA A 201 -1.44 25.50 7.08
C ALA A 201 -2.68 25.84 6.23
N PHE A 202 -3.65 24.94 6.21
CA PHE A 202 -5.00 25.22 5.73
C PHE A 202 -5.57 26.28 6.68
N GLU A 203 -5.58 27.54 6.23
CA GLU A 203 -6.30 28.66 6.85
C GLU A 203 -5.86 29.12 8.25
N GLN A 204 -4.79 29.91 8.32
CA GLN A 204 -4.76 31.08 9.23
C GLN A 204 -4.77 32.41 8.45
N LYS A 205 -4.95 32.37 7.13
CA LYS A 205 -4.79 33.55 6.27
C LYS A 205 -5.91 33.69 5.26
N GLU A 206 -7.14 33.62 5.75
CA GLU A 206 -8.30 34.14 5.04
C GLU A 206 -9.31 34.77 6.03
N GLU A 207 -8.82 35.60 6.95
CA GLU A 207 -9.64 36.56 7.69
C GLU A 207 -8.81 37.72 8.28
N GLU A 208 -7.87 38.29 7.50
CA GLU A 208 -7.23 39.55 7.89
C GLU A 208 -6.87 40.39 6.66
N GLN A 209 -7.92 40.77 5.93
CA GLN A 209 -7.90 41.93 5.03
C GLN A 209 -9.33 42.47 4.81
N ALA A 210 -10.03 42.75 5.91
CA ALA A 210 -11.03 43.79 5.91
C ALA A 210 -10.45 44.93 6.76
N ALA A 211 -9.99 45.98 6.08
CA ALA A 211 -9.47 47.19 6.71
C ALA A 211 -10.49 47.73 7.72
N PRO A 212 -10.07 48.17 8.93
CA PRO A 212 -10.96 48.92 9.80
C PRO A 212 -11.16 50.30 9.15
N ALA A 213 -12.38 50.54 8.64
CA ALA A 213 -12.83 51.89 8.38
C ALA A 213 -13.02 52.57 9.75
N GLN A 214 -12.07 53.43 10.12
CA GLN A 214 -12.24 54.39 11.20
C GLN A 214 -13.20 55.49 10.74
N GLU A 215 -14.14 55.79 11.65
CA GLU A 215 -14.80 57.09 11.87
C GLU A 215 -15.92 57.50 10.90
N ASP A 216 -17.17 57.52 11.38
CA ASP A 216 -17.75 58.80 11.79
C ASP A 216 -18.92 58.60 12.78
N THR A 217 -18.98 59.49 13.75
CA THR A 217 -19.94 59.58 14.83
C THR A 217 -21.21 60.30 14.36
N GLY A 218 -22.36 59.68 14.60
CA GLY A 218 -23.62 60.38 14.83
C GLY A 218 -24.41 60.82 13.58
N ASP A 219 -25.53 60.14 13.35
CA ASP A 219 -26.78 60.88 13.20
C ASP A 219 -27.96 60.03 13.68
N VAL A 220 -28.64 60.54 14.69
CA VAL A 220 -29.83 59.96 15.33
C VAL A 220 -30.94 61.00 15.18
N ASP A 221 -31.25 61.46 13.96
CA ASP A 221 -32.25 62.54 13.81
C ASP A 221 -33.14 62.50 12.55
N ASP A 222 -33.30 61.35 11.87
CA ASP A 222 -34.24 61.22 10.73
C ASP A 222 -35.53 60.43 11.05
N LEU A 223 -35.81 60.13 12.33
CA LEU A 223 -36.97 59.31 12.72
C LEU A 223 -38.24 60.11 13.12
N LEU A 224 -38.29 61.41 12.80
CA LEU A 224 -39.40 62.31 13.18
C LEU A 224 -39.85 63.29 12.09
N ASP A 225 -39.84 62.90 10.82
CA ASP A 225 -40.57 63.67 9.80
C ASP A 225 -41.06 62.77 8.66
N MET A 226 -42.22 62.13 8.85
CA MET A 226 -43.17 61.80 7.77
C MET A 226 -44.53 61.44 8.42
N MET A 227 -45.24 62.49 8.84
CA MET A 227 -46.71 62.52 8.74
C MET A 227 -47.13 62.44 7.27
#